data_AF-A0A8B5Y894-F1
#
_entry.id   AF-A0A8B5Y894-F1
#
_cell.length_a   1.000
_cell.length_b   1.000
_cell.length_c   1.000
_cell.angle_alpha   90.00
_cell.angle_beta   90.00
_cell.angle_gamma   90.00
#
_symmetry.space_group_name_H-M   'P 1'
#
loop_
_entity.id
_entity.type
_entity.pdbx_description
1 polymer ?
#
loop_
_entity_poly.entity_id
_entity_poly.type
_entity_poly.pdbx_seq_one_letter_code
_entity_poly.pdbx_strand_id
1 'polypeptide(L)'
;MRKFFVLSFLLILFLCLCSIPKGYAKEIPDIETKVKNGHVTLKVNEKGDEYKFFKNGAPVYEGDSNEYSDDVSTIGDKYKIGIFQKDKLKKVVTLNVSNDLGEKALNSSEESYAEDLMAYQIQNGHLNVIADAESVQLSWDELPDKDGVYEVYRDDQKIGETTNQEFIDYHVKSGEKYNYSIQVSLDPPEAKKKEIEKKIQESGSNLSEEEKSKIMSVEGSLSAVVDMPENKESYLESKDSVLADVTTDENFSIQGKLPKDNMKRWDYKTFIPYKTVADPKPEISKTYLKGDNRGFSDTSSKFRTQAMVNTQFHSPTSITLFKDVSQSVRCSDPNCKKIIERKTASSSGIKLHITSKKSDYLHWTVTHAVGIPFGSYYPKIDYSYNVMLTKSMASISGKHDKAPNHEFYLSAPSASKSTTIYRYAVKSKDDFWNLWFFAPKKSWKTELF
;
A
#
# COMPACT_ATOMS: atom_id res chain seq x y z
N MET A 1 42.07 3.73 -61.78
CA MET A 1 42.09 4.59 -60.58
C MET A 1 41.09 4.04 -59.56
N ARG A 2 41.59 3.37 -58.53
CA ARG A 2 40.83 2.84 -57.39
C ARG A 2 40.27 3.99 -56.55
N LYS A 3 38.98 3.94 -56.18
CA LYS A 3 38.44 4.68 -55.04
C LYS A 3 37.71 3.70 -54.15
N PHE A 4 38.32 3.39 -53.01
CA PHE A 4 37.71 2.65 -51.90
C PHE A 4 36.71 3.56 -51.20
N PHE A 5 35.47 3.09 -51.04
CA PHE A 5 34.52 3.66 -50.09
C PHE A 5 34.81 3.06 -48.72
N VAL A 6 35.29 3.87 -47.78
CA VAL A 6 35.40 3.51 -46.36
C VAL A 6 34.10 3.98 -45.69
N LEU A 7 33.26 3.01 -45.32
CA LEU A 7 32.04 3.24 -44.53
C LEU A 7 32.46 3.36 -43.05
N SER A 8 32.40 4.56 -42.49
CA SER A 8 32.75 4.81 -41.09
C SER A 8 31.59 4.38 -40.19
N PHE A 9 31.76 3.28 -39.47
CA PHE A 9 30.81 2.79 -38.47
C PHE A 9 31.02 3.60 -37.18
N LEU A 10 30.10 4.51 -36.86
CA LEU A 10 30.14 5.32 -35.64
C LEU A 10 29.49 4.52 -34.51
N LEU A 11 30.32 3.84 -33.71
CA LEU A 11 29.90 3.12 -32.52
C LEU A 11 29.59 4.14 -31.42
N ILE A 12 28.31 4.44 -31.20
CA ILE A 12 27.86 5.29 -30.08
C ILE A 12 27.93 4.43 -28.81
N LEU A 13 29.01 4.60 -28.05
CA LEU A 13 29.20 4.02 -26.73
C LEU A 13 28.28 4.78 -25.75
N PHE A 14 27.16 4.19 -25.36
CA PHE A 14 26.28 4.70 -24.32
C PHE A 14 26.99 4.49 -22.97
N LEU A 15 27.78 5.48 -22.55
CA LEU A 15 28.34 5.55 -21.20
C LEU A 15 27.19 5.78 -20.23
N CYS A 16 26.72 4.70 -19.61
CA CYS A 16 25.89 4.74 -18.41
C CYS A 16 26.73 5.41 -17.32
N LEU A 17 26.55 6.71 -17.14
CA LEU A 17 27.04 7.45 -15.99
C LEU A 17 26.30 6.93 -14.77
N CYS A 18 26.82 5.88 -14.14
CA CYS A 18 26.50 5.57 -12.76
C CYS A 18 26.97 6.75 -11.92
N SER A 19 26.05 7.65 -11.58
CA SER A 19 26.26 8.68 -10.57
C SER A 19 26.58 7.98 -9.25
N ILE A 20 27.84 8.02 -8.87
CA ILE A 20 28.30 7.65 -7.53
C ILE A 20 27.52 8.53 -6.54
N PRO A 21 26.83 7.97 -5.53
CA PRO A 21 26.16 8.79 -4.53
C PRO A 21 27.23 9.63 -3.82
N LYS A 22 27.10 10.95 -3.91
CA LYS A 22 27.84 11.87 -3.04
C LYS A 22 27.50 11.48 -1.61
N GLY A 23 28.51 11.37 -0.75
CA GLY A 23 28.29 11.18 0.68
C GLY A 23 27.37 12.29 1.18
N TYR A 24 26.12 11.94 1.48
CA TYR A 24 25.18 12.85 2.11
C TYR A 24 25.67 13.04 3.54
N ALA A 25 26.07 14.26 3.90
CA ALA A 25 26.08 14.63 5.30
C ALA A 25 24.68 14.36 5.84
N LYS A 26 24.57 13.75 7.03
CA LYS A 26 23.27 13.47 7.65
C LYS A 26 22.53 14.79 7.84
N GLU A 27 21.53 15.04 7.00
CA GLU A 27 20.70 16.24 7.14
C GLU A 27 19.91 16.12 8.45
N ILE A 28 19.86 17.21 9.19
CA ILE A 28 19.12 17.28 10.43
C ILE A 28 17.65 17.42 10.03
N PRO A 29 16.74 16.56 10.51
CA PRO A 29 15.34 16.65 10.18
C PRO A 29 14.77 17.98 10.67
N ASP A 30 13.75 18.51 10.00
CA ASP A 30 13.09 19.75 10.44
C ASP A 30 12.56 19.63 11.87
N ILE A 31 12.14 18.41 12.24
CA ILE A 31 11.54 18.07 13.53
C ILE A 31 12.26 16.86 14.12
N GLU A 32 12.74 16.95 15.36
CA GLU A 32 13.08 15.78 16.16
C GLU A 32 11.81 15.23 16.82
N THR A 33 11.50 13.96 16.57
CA THR A 33 10.34 13.27 17.14
C THR A 33 10.77 12.17 18.10
N LYS A 34 10.19 12.14 19.30
CA LYS A 34 10.37 11.04 20.27
C LYS A 34 9.00 10.57 20.73
N VAL A 35 8.70 9.29 20.53
CA VAL A 35 7.48 8.66 21.05
C VAL A 35 7.87 7.61 22.08
N LYS A 36 7.20 7.64 23.23
CA LYS A 36 7.40 6.65 24.29
C LYS A 36 6.15 6.50 25.15
N ASN A 37 5.66 5.27 25.27
CA ASN A 37 4.52 4.89 26.10
C ASN A 37 3.26 5.73 25.79
N GLY A 38 3.01 6.01 24.52
CA GLY A 38 1.88 6.79 24.05
C GLY A 38 2.03 8.29 24.26
N HIS A 39 3.23 8.79 24.54
CA HIS A 39 3.52 10.22 24.65
C HIS A 39 4.52 10.63 23.57
N VAL A 40 4.27 11.76 22.91
CA VAL A 40 5.17 12.34 21.90
C VAL A 40 5.81 13.62 22.42
N THR A 41 7.09 13.80 22.11
CA THR A 41 7.80 15.08 22.17
C THR A 41 8.26 15.45 20.77
N LEU A 42 7.88 16.65 20.34
CA LEU A 42 8.25 17.26 19.06
C LEU A 42 9.14 18.47 19.32
N LYS A 43 10.29 18.52 18.67
CA LYS A 43 11.21 19.66 18.76
C LYS A 43 11.56 20.17 17.36
N VAL A 44 11.22 21.42 17.10
CA VAL A 44 11.48 22.10 15.84
C VAL A 44 12.95 22.56 15.80
N ASN A 45 13.69 22.11 14.80
CA ASN A 45 15.10 22.49 14.61
C ASN A 45 15.25 23.80 13.82
N GLU A 46 14.27 24.09 12.97
CA GLU A 46 14.22 25.32 12.18
C GLU A 46 13.87 26.52 13.07
N LYS A 47 14.65 27.60 12.96
CA LYS A 47 14.46 28.80 13.81
C LYS A 47 13.25 29.62 13.38
N GLY A 48 12.44 29.98 14.37
CA GLY A 48 11.37 31.00 14.33
C GLY A 48 11.26 31.74 15.66
N ASP A 49 10.51 32.85 15.65
CA ASP A 49 10.16 33.64 16.84
C ASP A 49 8.90 33.11 17.53
N GLU A 50 8.04 32.43 16.77
CA GLU A 50 6.77 31.85 17.22
C GLU A 50 6.47 30.56 16.44
N TYR A 51 5.81 29.61 17.09
CA TYR A 51 5.43 28.31 16.56
C TYR A 51 3.96 28.03 16.86
N LYS A 52 3.24 27.49 15.87
CA LYS A 52 1.84 27.05 16.03
C LYS A 52 1.71 25.58 15.69
N PHE A 53 1.20 24.77 16.61
CA PHE A 53 1.04 23.33 16.44
C PHE A 53 -0.45 23.01 16.31
N PHE A 54 -0.75 22.17 15.33
CA PHE A 54 -2.07 21.62 15.09
C PHE A 54 -1.99 20.11 15.13
N LYS A 55 -2.83 19.48 15.93
CA LYS A 55 -2.97 18.03 16.03
C LYS A 55 -4.31 17.61 15.43
N ASN A 56 -4.28 16.76 14.40
CA ASN A 56 -5.47 16.31 13.67
C ASN A 56 -6.39 17.47 13.23
N GLY A 57 -5.78 18.60 12.82
CA GLY A 57 -6.49 19.81 12.39
C GLY A 57 -7.06 20.69 13.52
N ALA A 58 -6.81 20.37 14.79
CA ALA A 58 -7.16 21.22 15.92
C ALA A 58 -5.91 21.96 16.44
N PRO A 59 -5.98 23.28 16.73
CA PRO A 59 -4.86 24.01 17.33
C PRO A 59 -4.61 23.50 18.75
N VAL A 60 -3.36 23.23 19.09
CA VAL A 60 -2.96 22.70 20.40
C VAL A 60 -1.86 23.51 21.10
N TYR A 61 -1.10 24.33 20.36
CA TYR A 61 -0.09 25.22 20.93
C TYR A 61 0.16 26.43 20.03
N GLU A 62 0.44 27.57 20.66
CA GLU A 62 0.91 28.82 20.04
C GLU A 62 1.84 29.52 21.03
N GLY A 63 3.07 29.86 20.62
CA GLY A 63 4.05 30.52 21.47
C GLY A 63 5.48 30.45 20.94
N ASP A 64 6.44 30.89 21.76
CA ASP A 64 7.86 31.02 21.40
C ASP A 64 8.69 29.73 21.65
N SER A 65 8.13 28.74 22.33
CA SER A 65 8.79 27.44 22.52
C SER A 65 8.81 26.65 21.22
N ASN A 66 9.99 26.16 20.84
CA ASN A 66 10.16 25.25 19.72
C ASN A 66 9.93 23.78 20.09
N GLU A 67 9.51 23.49 21.33
CA GLU A 67 9.23 22.15 21.84
C GLU A 67 7.77 22.04 22.29
N TYR A 68 7.13 20.93 21.91
CA TYR A 68 5.75 20.57 22.26
C TYR A 68 5.68 19.09 22.65
N SER A 69 4.84 18.75 23.63
CA SER A 69 4.59 17.37 24.03
C SER A 69 3.12 17.12 24.33
N ASP A 70 2.62 15.95 23.98
CA ASP A 70 1.23 15.53 24.20
C ASP A 70 1.10 13.99 24.17
N ASP A 71 -0.07 13.50 24.55
CA ASP A 71 -0.45 12.09 24.40
C ASP A 71 -0.73 11.78 22.93
N VAL A 72 -0.37 10.59 22.45
CA VAL A 72 -0.68 10.12 21.10
C VAL A 72 -2.02 9.39 21.12
N SER A 73 -2.91 9.70 20.16
CA SER A 73 -4.19 9.01 20.01
C SER A 73 -4.01 7.51 19.75
N THR A 74 -5.07 6.72 19.91
CA THR A 74 -5.05 5.24 19.89
C THR A 74 -4.21 4.58 18.81
N ILE A 75 -4.20 5.11 17.59
CA ILE A 75 -3.41 4.59 16.46
C ILE A 75 -2.25 5.50 16.04
N GLY A 76 -2.33 6.79 16.40
CA GLY A 76 -1.44 7.83 15.92
C GLY A 76 -2.17 9.14 15.65
N ASP A 77 -1.40 10.17 15.32
CA ASP A 77 -1.84 11.54 15.06
C ASP A 77 -1.07 12.16 13.87
N LYS A 78 -1.73 13.10 13.19
CA LYS A 78 -1.08 14.00 12.22
C LYS A 78 -0.85 15.36 12.86
N TYR A 79 0.33 15.92 12.64
CA TYR A 79 0.68 17.26 13.08
C TYR A 79 0.93 18.18 11.89
N LYS A 80 0.48 19.43 12.01
CA LYS A 80 0.94 20.56 11.20
C LYS A 80 1.61 21.57 12.13
N ILE A 81 2.77 22.07 11.75
CA ILE A 81 3.56 23.02 12.54
C ILE A 81 3.86 24.22 11.67
N GLY A 82 3.37 25.39 12.06
CA GLY A 82 3.71 26.67 11.45
C GLY A 82 4.87 27.31 12.19
N ILE A 83 5.90 27.72 11.46
CA ILE A 83 7.07 28.42 11.98
C ILE A 83 6.99 29.87 11.51
N PHE A 84 6.98 30.81 12.45
CA PHE A 84 6.80 32.23 12.20
C PHE A 84 8.09 33.00 12.50
N GLN A 85 8.35 34.06 11.73
CA GLN A 85 9.46 34.97 11.94
C GLN A 85 8.95 36.40 11.67
N LYS A 86 9.09 37.29 12.66
CA LYS A 86 8.58 38.68 12.56
C LYS A 86 7.12 38.73 12.09
N ASP A 87 6.26 37.97 12.75
CA ASP A 87 4.81 37.88 12.48
C ASP A 87 4.45 37.40 11.07
N LYS A 88 5.37 36.74 10.36
CA LYS A 88 5.12 36.14 9.05
C LYS A 88 5.36 34.64 9.09
N LEU A 89 4.41 33.87 8.57
CA LEU A 89 4.57 32.44 8.35
C LEU A 89 5.75 32.21 7.39
N LYS A 90 6.77 31.53 7.89
CA LYS A 90 8.00 31.21 7.15
C LYS A 90 7.92 29.83 6.52
N LYS A 91 7.47 28.83 7.28
CA LYS A 91 7.46 27.42 6.88
C LYS A 91 6.31 26.68 7.54
N VAL A 92 5.71 25.75 6.81
CA VAL A 92 4.81 24.73 7.36
C VAL A 92 5.48 23.37 7.22
N VAL A 93 5.53 22.63 8.32
CA VAL A 93 5.99 21.24 8.36
C VAL A 93 4.82 20.37 8.77
N THR A 94 4.65 19.23 8.10
CA THR A 94 3.69 18.21 8.48
C THR A 94 4.42 16.93 8.86
N LEU A 95 3.85 16.19 9.80
CA LEU A 95 4.39 14.90 10.19
C LEU A 95 3.30 13.98 10.70
N ASN A 96 3.55 12.68 10.56
CA ASN A 96 2.78 11.65 11.24
C ASN A 96 3.51 11.14 12.47
N VAL A 97 2.73 10.75 13.47
CA VAL A 97 3.22 10.17 14.72
C VAL A 97 2.37 8.95 15.03
N SER A 98 2.96 7.78 14.99
CA SER A 98 2.28 6.53 15.36
C SER A 98 2.32 6.31 16.87
N ASN A 99 1.31 5.63 17.41
CA ASN A 99 1.28 5.28 18.83
C ASN A 99 2.04 3.97 19.09
N ASP A 100 3.00 3.98 20.02
CA ASP A 100 3.83 2.82 20.37
C ASP A 100 3.16 1.87 21.38
N LEU A 101 1.94 2.16 21.84
CA LEU A 101 1.13 1.32 22.75
C LEU A 101 0.41 0.14 22.04
N GLY A 102 0.68 -0.11 20.76
CA GLY A 102 0.08 -1.21 19.98
C GLY A 102 0.45 -2.62 20.46
N GLU A 103 -0.49 -3.56 20.33
CA GLU A 103 -0.38 -4.95 20.82
C GLU A 103 0.82 -5.71 20.23
N LYS A 104 1.81 -5.99 21.10
CA LYS A 104 2.91 -6.93 20.84
C LYS A 104 2.49 -8.35 21.24
N ALA A 105 1.85 -9.09 20.36
CA ALA A 105 1.70 -10.53 20.53
C ALA A 105 2.04 -11.28 19.24
N LEU A 106 3.19 -11.96 19.25
CA LEU A 106 3.55 -13.00 18.31
C LEU A 106 2.90 -14.31 18.76
N ASN A 107 1.95 -14.83 17.99
CA ASN A 107 1.61 -16.24 18.03
C ASN A 107 2.24 -16.87 16.79
N SER A 108 3.50 -17.31 16.89
CA SER A 108 4.19 -17.99 15.79
C SER A 108 4.39 -19.47 16.11
N SER A 109 4.07 -20.33 15.15
CA SER A 109 4.49 -21.72 15.09
C SER A 109 5.82 -21.84 14.31
N GLU A 110 6.64 -22.85 14.62
CA GLU A 110 8.01 -23.02 14.08
C GLU A 110 8.13 -23.29 12.55
N GLU A 111 7.04 -23.44 11.79
CA GLU A 111 7.11 -23.95 10.40
C GLU A 111 7.12 -22.89 9.26
N SER A 112 7.05 -21.58 9.55
CA SER A 112 7.12 -20.54 8.50
C SER A 112 7.76 -19.21 8.95
N TYR A 113 8.97 -19.28 9.52
CA TYR A 113 9.66 -18.13 10.13
C TYR A 113 9.73 -16.88 9.23
N ALA A 114 10.07 -17.02 7.94
CA ALA A 114 10.23 -15.84 7.06
C ALA A 114 8.92 -15.10 6.78
N GLU A 115 7.82 -15.81 6.46
CA GLU A 115 6.52 -15.17 6.23
C GLU A 115 5.91 -14.59 7.51
N ASP A 116 6.08 -15.28 8.63
CA ASP A 116 5.53 -14.84 9.92
C ASP A 116 6.31 -13.63 10.46
N LEU A 117 7.65 -13.65 10.34
CA LEU A 117 8.50 -12.51 10.64
C LEU A 117 8.15 -11.31 9.77
N MET A 118 8.04 -11.51 8.45
CA MET A 118 7.65 -10.43 7.53
C MET A 118 6.26 -9.87 7.87
N ALA A 119 5.27 -10.74 8.08
CA ALA A 119 3.92 -10.30 8.44
C ALA A 119 3.90 -9.53 9.76
N TYR A 120 4.62 -10.01 10.78
CA TYR A 120 4.74 -9.35 12.07
C TYR A 120 5.40 -7.96 11.95
N GLN A 121 6.54 -7.87 11.26
CA GLN A 121 7.28 -6.62 11.11
C GLN A 121 6.49 -5.61 10.27
N ILE A 122 5.83 -6.04 9.21
CA ILE A 122 4.99 -5.15 8.39
C ILE A 122 3.73 -4.69 9.13
N GLN A 123 3.09 -5.57 9.90
CA GLN A 123 1.90 -5.20 10.67
C GLN A 123 2.21 -4.16 11.76
N ASN A 124 3.35 -4.30 12.43
CA ASN A 124 3.74 -3.47 13.57
C ASN A 124 4.68 -2.31 13.21
N GLY A 125 5.32 -2.33 12.05
CA GLY A 125 6.21 -1.26 11.60
C GLY A 125 5.45 -0.03 11.13
N HIS A 126 6.09 1.13 11.20
CA HIS A 126 5.55 2.43 10.82
C HIS A 126 6.47 3.16 9.84
N LEU A 127 5.87 3.86 8.87
CA LEU A 127 6.60 4.76 7.99
C LEU A 127 6.39 6.18 8.51
N ASN A 128 7.36 6.69 9.24
CA ASN A 128 7.39 8.07 9.69
C ASN A 128 7.75 8.97 8.50
N VAL A 129 7.04 10.09 8.42
CA VAL A 129 7.04 11.07 7.36
C VAL A 129 7.14 12.44 8.02
N ILE A 130 8.12 13.23 7.58
CA ILE A 130 8.19 14.66 7.85
C ILE A 130 8.23 15.34 6.48
N ALA A 131 7.29 16.22 6.19
CA ALA A 131 7.19 16.88 4.90
C ALA A 131 7.13 18.40 5.07
N ASP A 132 7.82 19.10 4.19
CA ASP A 132 7.69 20.55 3.99
C ASP A 132 7.33 20.83 2.53
N ALA A 133 7.31 22.10 2.11
CA ALA A 133 6.90 22.45 0.75
C ALA A 133 7.85 21.94 -0.36
N GLU A 134 9.05 21.48 -0.01
CA GLU A 134 10.16 21.18 -0.93
C GLU A 134 10.68 19.75 -0.82
N SER A 135 10.39 19.05 0.28
CA SER A 135 10.95 17.73 0.57
C SER A 135 10.03 16.84 1.39
N VAL A 136 10.24 15.53 1.27
CA VAL A 136 9.67 14.50 2.14
C VAL A 136 10.79 13.66 2.72
N GLN A 137 10.87 13.63 4.04
CA GLN A 137 11.80 12.80 4.80
C GLN A 137 11.05 11.58 5.32
N LEU A 138 11.56 10.41 4.98
CA LEU A 138 11.00 9.11 5.34
C LEU A 138 11.94 8.43 6.33
N SER A 139 11.38 7.81 7.36
CA SER A 139 12.10 6.86 8.22
C SER A 139 11.17 5.73 8.67
N TRP A 140 11.70 4.54 8.89
CA TRP A 140 10.88 3.36 9.18
C TRP A 140 11.52 2.41 10.19
N ASP A 141 10.67 1.62 10.86
CA ASP A 141 11.12 0.54 11.73
C ASP A 141 11.93 -0.51 10.96
N GLU A 142 12.74 -1.30 11.68
CA GLU A 142 13.59 -2.31 11.03
C GLU A 142 12.74 -3.37 10.34
N LEU A 143 12.85 -3.44 9.01
CA LEU A 143 12.18 -4.45 8.20
C LEU A 143 13.19 -5.52 7.79
N PRO A 144 12.79 -6.80 7.80
CA PRO A 144 13.69 -7.88 7.44
C PRO A 144 13.86 -7.91 5.93
N ASP A 145 15.10 -7.87 5.47
CA ASP A 145 15.45 -7.92 4.06
C ASP A 145 16.67 -8.84 3.84
N LYS A 146 16.72 -9.47 2.65
CA LYS A 146 17.73 -10.47 2.29
C LYS A 146 19.16 -9.91 2.22
N ASP A 147 19.32 -8.65 1.85
CA ASP A 147 20.63 -8.00 1.63
C ASP A 147 20.76 -6.67 2.40
N GLY A 148 19.69 -6.26 3.09
CA GLY A 148 19.66 -5.04 3.89
C GLY A 148 19.50 -3.78 3.03
N VAL A 149 19.09 -3.94 1.77
CA VAL A 149 18.81 -2.82 0.86
C VAL A 149 17.30 -2.61 0.76
N TYR A 150 16.85 -1.46 1.25
CA TYR A 150 15.46 -1.02 1.16
C TYR A 150 15.21 -0.36 -0.20
N GLU A 151 14.20 -0.81 -0.94
CA GLU A 151 13.76 -0.13 -2.15
C GLU A 151 12.68 0.92 -1.84
N VAL A 152 12.89 2.15 -2.31
CA VAL A 152 11.98 3.28 -2.05
C VAL A 152 11.22 3.62 -3.33
N TYR A 153 9.89 3.66 -3.23
CA TYR A 153 8.97 3.96 -4.31
C TYR A 153 8.13 5.19 -3.99
N ARG A 154 7.82 5.97 -5.03
CA ARG A 154 6.81 7.03 -5.04
C ARG A 154 5.86 6.82 -6.22
N ASP A 155 4.57 6.76 -5.95
CA ASP A 155 3.50 6.52 -6.93
C ASP A 155 3.79 5.31 -7.85
N ASP A 156 4.10 4.17 -7.22
CA ASP A 156 4.44 2.90 -7.88
C ASP A 156 5.76 2.93 -8.71
N GLN A 157 6.55 4.02 -8.66
CA GLN A 157 7.85 4.14 -9.35
C GLN A 157 9.02 4.12 -8.36
N LYS A 158 10.05 3.29 -8.63
CA LYS A 158 11.26 3.25 -7.80
C LYS A 158 12.02 4.58 -7.94
N ILE A 159 12.23 5.28 -6.83
CA ILE A 159 12.96 6.56 -6.79
C ILE A 159 14.36 6.42 -6.16
N GLY A 160 14.62 5.31 -5.48
CA GLY A 160 15.93 5.06 -4.89
C GLY A 160 16.02 3.73 -4.15
N GLU A 161 17.17 3.50 -3.56
CA GLU A 161 17.47 2.40 -2.65
C GLU A 161 18.48 2.85 -1.60
N THR A 162 18.44 2.25 -0.42
CA THR A 162 19.29 2.65 0.71
C THR A 162 19.49 1.49 1.68
N THR A 163 20.64 1.45 2.36
CA THR A 163 20.88 0.54 3.48
C THR A 163 20.53 1.16 4.84
N ASN A 164 20.21 2.45 4.85
CA ASN A 164 19.78 3.16 6.05
C ASN A 164 18.25 3.12 6.14
N GLN A 165 17.72 3.22 7.35
CA GLN A 165 16.27 3.31 7.61
C GLN A 165 15.74 4.75 7.43
N GLU A 166 16.35 5.51 6.53
CA GLU A 166 16.01 6.89 6.22
C GLU A 166 16.22 7.19 4.73
N PHE A 167 15.34 8.02 4.15
CA PHE A 167 15.41 8.48 2.78
C PHE A 167 14.79 9.88 2.66
N ILE A 168 15.38 10.77 1.84
CA ILE A 168 14.83 12.11 1.59
C ILE A 168 14.55 12.29 0.11
N ASP A 169 13.32 12.68 -0.23
CA ASP A 169 12.89 13.01 -1.58
C ASP A 169 12.71 14.53 -1.74
N TYR A 170 13.53 15.16 -2.58
CA TYR A 170 13.43 16.59 -2.93
C TYR A 170 12.70 16.85 -4.26
N HIS A 171 12.23 15.81 -4.95
CA HIS A 171 11.60 15.93 -6.26
C HIS A 171 10.07 16.03 -6.14
N VAL A 172 9.59 16.72 -5.12
CA VAL A 172 8.18 16.87 -4.76
C VAL A 172 7.70 18.29 -5.05
N LYS A 173 6.37 18.46 -5.07
CA LYS A 173 5.76 19.77 -5.27
C LYS A 173 4.74 20.03 -4.17
N SER A 174 4.82 21.22 -3.58
CA SER A 174 3.83 21.75 -2.65
C SER A 174 2.39 21.63 -3.21
N GLY A 175 1.44 21.22 -2.36
CA GLY A 175 0.04 21.02 -2.74
C GLY A 175 -0.27 19.73 -3.49
N GLU A 176 0.74 18.94 -3.90
CA GLU A 176 0.53 17.61 -4.49
C GLU A 176 0.37 16.51 -3.42
N LYS A 177 -0.14 15.36 -3.85
CA LYS A 177 -0.30 14.16 -3.02
C LYS A 177 0.55 13.03 -3.58
N TYR A 178 1.30 12.37 -2.72
CA TYR A 178 2.20 11.27 -3.08
C TYR A 178 1.92 10.01 -2.25
N ASN A 179 2.09 8.84 -2.86
CA ASN A 179 2.11 7.56 -2.14
C ASN A 179 3.54 7.03 -2.09
N TYR A 180 4.12 6.94 -0.89
CA TYR A 180 5.43 6.36 -0.68
C TYR A 180 5.33 4.92 -0.20
N SER A 181 6.23 4.06 -0.68
CA SER A 181 6.32 2.67 -0.26
C SER A 181 7.77 2.23 -0.11
N ILE A 182 8.08 1.63 1.04
CA ILE A 182 9.32 0.91 1.30
C ILE A 182 9.06 -0.57 1.04
N GLN A 183 9.77 -1.17 0.10
CA GLN A 183 9.61 -2.59 -0.25
C GLN A 183 10.84 -3.40 0.16
N VAL A 184 10.57 -4.61 0.67
CA VAL A 184 11.60 -5.56 1.12
C VAL A 184 11.27 -6.96 0.65
N SER A 185 12.30 -7.81 0.60
CA SER A 185 12.14 -9.23 0.26
C SER A 185 13.04 -10.12 1.10
N LEU A 186 12.51 -11.27 1.53
CA LEU A 186 13.30 -12.34 2.14
C LEU A 186 13.30 -13.58 1.26
N ASP A 187 14.41 -14.30 1.32
CA ASP A 187 14.46 -15.67 0.88
C ASP A 187 13.84 -16.58 1.95
N PRO A 188 13.00 -17.56 1.56
CA PRO A 188 12.52 -18.55 2.50
C PRO A 188 13.66 -19.50 2.90
N PRO A 189 13.53 -20.22 4.02
CA PRO A 189 14.54 -21.20 4.44
C PRO A 189 14.82 -22.24 3.35
N GLU A 190 16.05 -22.74 3.27
CA GLU A 190 16.49 -23.67 2.23
C GLU A 190 15.61 -24.94 2.11
N ALA A 191 15.12 -25.46 3.22
CA ALA A 191 14.19 -26.60 3.22
C ALA A 191 12.86 -26.26 2.51
N LYS A 192 12.37 -25.02 2.68
CA LYS A 192 11.15 -24.54 2.03
C LYS A 192 11.38 -24.26 0.54
N LYS A 193 12.55 -23.72 0.17
CA LYS A 193 12.95 -23.58 -1.25
C LYS A 193 12.88 -24.92 -1.97
N LYS A 194 13.51 -25.96 -1.42
CA LYS A 194 13.47 -27.32 -1.98
C LYS A 194 12.06 -27.91 -2.09
N GLU A 195 11.19 -27.63 -1.12
CA GLU A 195 9.79 -28.06 -1.17
C GLU A 195 9.04 -27.39 -2.35
N ILE A 196 9.23 -26.07 -2.53
CA ILE A 196 8.61 -25.31 -3.61
C ILE A 196 9.15 -25.77 -4.97
N GLU A 197 10.48 -25.95 -5.10
CA GLU A 197 11.10 -26.47 -6.32
C GLU A 197 10.55 -27.83 -6.72
N LYS A 198 10.40 -28.74 -5.75
CA LYS A 198 9.82 -30.06 -6.00
C LYS A 198 8.40 -29.94 -6.55
N LYS A 199 7.57 -29.07 -5.98
CA LYS A 199 6.18 -28.86 -6.45
C LYS A 199 6.12 -28.24 -7.85
N ILE A 200 7.03 -27.31 -8.17
CA ILE A 200 7.15 -26.72 -9.51
C ILE A 200 7.59 -27.78 -10.54
N GLN A 201 8.48 -28.71 -10.15
CA GLN A 201 8.90 -29.82 -11.01
C GLN A 201 7.77 -30.84 -11.21
N GLU A 202 7.07 -31.23 -10.13
CA GLU A 202 5.92 -32.14 -10.16
C GLU A 202 4.76 -31.58 -11.02
N SER A 203 4.63 -30.26 -11.15
CA SER A 203 3.65 -29.62 -12.03
C SER A 203 4.06 -29.57 -13.51
N GLY A 204 5.26 -30.06 -13.86
CA GLY A 204 5.78 -30.09 -15.24
C GLY A 204 6.19 -28.72 -15.79
N SER A 205 6.55 -27.78 -14.91
CA SER A 205 6.88 -26.40 -15.29
C SER A 205 8.33 -26.25 -15.76
N ASN A 206 8.54 -25.41 -16.77
CA ASN A 206 9.87 -25.04 -17.28
C ASN A 206 10.25 -23.59 -16.88
N LEU A 207 10.14 -23.26 -15.59
CA LEU A 207 10.53 -21.94 -15.08
C LEU A 207 12.07 -21.84 -14.97
N SER A 208 12.61 -20.68 -15.34
CA SER A 208 14.00 -20.30 -15.11
C SER A 208 14.30 -20.12 -13.62
N GLU A 209 15.60 -20.15 -13.25
CA GLU A 209 16.02 -19.93 -11.86
C GLU A 209 15.61 -18.54 -11.33
N GLU A 210 15.61 -17.53 -12.19
CA GLU A 210 15.16 -16.18 -11.84
C GLU A 210 13.66 -16.12 -11.55
N GLU A 211 12.84 -16.83 -12.32
CA GLU A 211 11.39 -16.93 -12.09
C GLU A 211 11.09 -17.70 -10.79
N LYS A 212 11.80 -18.80 -10.55
CA LYS A 212 11.70 -19.57 -9.31
C LYS A 212 12.06 -18.71 -8.10
N SER A 213 13.17 -17.98 -8.15
CA SER A 213 13.59 -17.08 -7.07
C SER A 213 12.52 -16.02 -6.77
N LYS A 214 11.94 -15.38 -7.80
CA LYS A 214 10.84 -14.42 -7.65
C LYS A 214 9.56 -15.02 -7.07
N ILE A 215 9.24 -16.27 -7.42
CA ILE A 215 8.08 -16.97 -6.84
C ILE A 215 8.33 -17.29 -5.37
N MET A 216 9.54 -17.73 -5.02
CA MET A 216 9.91 -18.12 -3.66
C MET A 216 10.09 -16.95 -2.70
N SER A 217 10.31 -15.72 -3.18
CA SER A 217 10.50 -14.58 -2.28
C SER A 217 9.29 -14.33 -1.38
N VAL A 218 9.54 -14.08 -0.10
CA VAL A 218 8.56 -13.48 0.82
C VAL A 218 8.68 -11.97 0.66
N GLU A 219 7.58 -11.29 0.38
CA GLU A 219 7.60 -9.84 0.12
C GLU A 219 6.90 -9.04 1.22
N GLY A 220 7.44 -7.87 1.53
CA GLY A 220 6.87 -6.89 2.45
C GLY A 220 6.72 -5.52 1.80
N SER A 221 5.79 -4.70 2.28
CA SER A 221 5.77 -3.27 1.96
C SER A 221 5.15 -2.43 3.07
N LEU A 222 5.76 -1.29 3.35
CA LEU A 222 5.28 -0.30 4.32
C LEU A 222 5.09 1.03 3.61
N SER A 223 3.88 1.58 3.68
CA SER A 223 3.47 2.69 2.82
C SER A 223 2.74 3.78 3.58
N ALA A 224 2.82 5.01 3.07
CA ALA A 224 2.08 6.16 3.59
C ALA A 224 1.65 7.07 2.45
N VAL A 225 0.48 7.71 2.61
CA VAL A 225 0.01 8.76 1.71
C VAL A 225 0.32 10.12 2.33
N VAL A 226 0.99 10.98 1.57
CA VAL A 226 1.52 12.25 2.04
C VAL A 226 0.91 13.40 1.25
N ASP A 227 0.28 14.34 1.96
CA ASP A 227 -0.17 15.62 1.41
C ASP A 227 0.94 16.66 1.60
N MET A 228 1.47 17.19 0.50
CA MET A 228 2.56 18.15 0.56
C MET A 228 2.07 19.51 1.08
N PRO A 229 2.70 20.07 2.13
CA PRO A 229 2.25 21.33 2.68
C PRO A 229 2.49 22.52 1.76
N GLU A 230 1.66 23.55 1.95
CA GLU A 230 1.86 24.89 1.41
C GLU A 230 2.25 25.84 2.55
N ASN A 231 3.21 26.73 2.30
CA ASN A 231 3.62 27.78 3.24
C ASN A 231 2.59 28.93 3.25
N LYS A 232 1.35 28.60 3.66
CA LYS A 232 0.20 29.51 3.74
C LYS A 232 -0.57 29.25 5.04
N GLU A 233 -0.99 30.33 5.70
CA GLU A 233 -1.80 30.22 6.93
C GLU A 233 -3.11 29.47 6.69
N SER A 234 -3.73 29.67 5.52
CA SER A 234 -4.94 28.93 5.13
C SER A 234 -4.74 27.41 5.08
N TYR A 235 -3.54 26.94 4.70
CA TYR A 235 -3.21 25.51 4.71
C TYR A 235 -2.93 25.02 6.14
N LEU A 236 -2.18 25.81 6.92
CA LEU A 236 -1.85 25.51 8.31
C LEU A 236 -3.11 25.30 9.16
N GLU A 237 -4.10 26.19 9.00
CA GLU A 237 -5.36 26.16 9.75
C GLU A 237 -6.40 25.20 9.15
N SER A 238 -6.14 24.62 7.97
CA SER A 238 -7.08 23.71 7.32
C SER A 238 -7.21 22.39 8.08
N LYS A 239 -8.41 21.80 8.02
CA LYS A 239 -8.71 20.46 8.55
C LYS A 239 -8.56 19.37 7.50
N ASP A 240 -7.94 19.69 6.37
CA ASP A 240 -7.80 18.78 5.25
C ASP A 240 -6.92 17.58 5.64
N SER A 241 -7.33 16.41 5.17
CA SER A 241 -6.65 15.15 5.37
C SER A 241 -7.07 14.19 4.27
N VAL A 242 -6.25 13.18 4.01
CA VAL A 242 -6.56 12.11 3.07
C VAL A 242 -7.93 11.48 3.34
N LEU A 243 -8.36 11.45 4.62
CA LEU A 243 -9.64 10.91 5.05
C LEU A 243 -10.81 11.89 4.92
N ALA A 244 -10.57 13.20 4.94
CA ALA A 244 -11.57 14.26 4.81
C ALA A 244 -11.82 14.65 3.35
N ASP A 245 -10.79 14.68 2.50
CA ASP A 245 -10.88 14.97 1.05
C ASP A 245 -11.87 14.07 0.34
N VAL A 246 -12.01 12.87 0.86
CA VAL A 246 -12.88 11.83 0.33
C VAL A 246 -14.36 12.18 0.58
N THR A 247 -14.69 13.08 1.52
CA THR A 247 -16.07 13.42 1.90
C THR A 247 -16.61 14.72 1.27
N THR A 248 -15.77 15.52 0.62
CA THR A 248 -16.12 16.88 0.16
C THR A 248 -16.52 16.90 -1.32
N ASP A 249 -17.80 16.71 -1.64
CA ASP A 249 -18.37 17.12 -2.93
C ASP A 249 -19.71 17.86 -2.69
N GLU A 250 -19.74 19.18 -2.98
CA GLU A 250 -20.81 20.12 -2.61
C GLU A 250 -22.12 19.95 -3.43
N ASN A 251 -22.13 19.11 -4.46
CA ASN A 251 -23.25 19.02 -5.41
C ASN A 251 -23.98 17.68 -5.36
N PHE A 252 -24.86 17.48 -4.37
CA PHE A 252 -26.12 16.76 -4.62
C PHE A 252 -27.25 17.11 -3.63
N SER A 253 -28.43 17.32 -4.20
CA SER A 253 -29.70 17.69 -3.56
C SER A 253 -30.69 16.53 -3.52
N ILE A 254 -31.29 16.33 -2.35
CA ILE A 254 -32.70 15.97 -2.11
C ILE A 254 -33.24 14.73 -2.84
N GLN A 255 -33.09 13.55 -2.21
CA GLN A 255 -34.19 12.60 -1.91
C GLN A 255 -33.64 11.41 -1.09
N GLY A 256 -33.88 11.43 0.23
CA GLY A 256 -33.73 10.25 1.10
C GLY A 256 -32.48 10.18 2.00
N LYS A 257 -32.56 10.84 3.17
CA LYS A 257 -31.94 10.46 4.47
C LYS A 257 -30.65 9.59 4.47
N LEU A 258 -29.56 10.05 3.85
CA LEU A 258 -28.21 9.56 4.16
C LEU A 258 -27.36 10.74 4.67
N PRO A 259 -26.72 10.67 5.85
CA PRO A 259 -25.86 11.74 6.34
C PRO A 259 -24.68 11.97 5.39
N LYS A 260 -24.47 13.23 5.01
CA LYS A 260 -23.60 13.62 3.89
C LYS A 260 -22.09 13.43 4.12
N ASP A 261 -21.60 13.29 5.36
CA ASP A 261 -20.19 13.63 5.65
C ASP A 261 -19.37 12.57 6.43
N ASN A 262 -19.88 11.34 6.61
CA ASN A 262 -19.17 10.36 7.45
C ASN A 262 -19.16 8.91 6.94
N MET A 263 -19.64 8.67 5.72
CA MET A 263 -19.58 7.35 5.09
C MET A 263 -18.31 7.20 4.25
N LYS A 264 -17.54 6.16 4.52
CA LYS A 264 -16.35 5.78 3.75
C LYS A 264 -16.58 4.41 3.10
N ARG A 265 -16.20 4.28 1.84
CA ARG A 265 -16.21 3.07 1.03
C ARG A 265 -14.78 2.57 0.85
N TRP A 266 -14.54 1.35 1.29
CA TRP A 266 -13.27 0.64 1.23
C TRP A 266 -13.42 -0.49 0.22
N ASP A 267 -12.88 -0.33 -0.98
CA ASP A 267 -13.14 -1.21 -2.11
C ASP A 267 -11.89 -2.00 -2.51
N TYR A 268 -11.83 -3.27 -2.10
CA TYR A 268 -10.78 -4.20 -2.45
C TYR A 268 -11.23 -5.06 -3.64
N LYS A 269 -10.48 -4.99 -4.74
CA LYS A 269 -10.74 -5.79 -5.94
C LYS A 269 -9.53 -6.61 -6.32
N THR A 270 -9.79 -7.76 -6.92
CA THR A 270 -8.78 -8.55 -7.63
C THR A 270 -9.12 -8.60 -9.11
N PHE A 271 -8.13 -8.64 -9.99
CA PHE A 271 -8.38 -8.77 -11.43
C PHE A 271 -7.19 -9.38 -12.17
N ILE A 272 -7.47 -10.02 -13.30
CA ILE A 272 -6.45 -10.55 -14.21
C ILE A 272 -6.18 -9.49 -15.28
N PRO A 273 -4.99 -8.86 -15.33
CA PRO A 273 -4.72 -7.77 -16.26
C PRO A 273 -4.70 -8.21 -17.73
N TYR A 274 -4.48 -9.50 -17.98
CA TYR A 274 -4.39 -10.07 -19.32
C TYR A 274 -5.76 -10.47 -19.90
N LYS A 275 -5.83 -10.59 -21.22
CA LYS A 275 -6.98 -11.18 -21.93
C LYS A 275 -7.26 -12.62 -21.52
N THR A 276 -6.20 -13.41 -21.41
CA THR A 276 -6.21 -14.82 -21.01
C THR A 276 -4.91 -15.19 -20.32
N VAL A 277 -5.00 -16.13 -19.40
CA VAL A 277 -3.87 -16.82 -18.76
C VAL A 277 -3.99 -18.32 -18.98
N ALA A 278 -2.88 -19.03 -18.85
CA ALA A 278 -2.89 -20.48 -18.92
C ALA A 278 -3.81 -21.05 -17.83
N ASP A 279 -4.53 -22.11 -18.17
CA ASP A 279 -5.29 -22.87 -17.19
C ASP A 279 -4.31 -23.67 -16.30
N PRO A 280 -4.37 -23.54 -14.96
CA PRO A 280 -3.47 -24.23 -14.05
C PRO A 280 -3.67 -25.76 -14.02
N LYS A 281 -4.71 -26.31 -14.68
CA LYS A 281 -4.93 -27.76 -14.75
C LYS A 281 -4.03 -28.42 -15.82
N PRO A 282 -3.10 -29.32 -15.45
CA PRO A 282 -2.13 -29.90 -16.39
C PRO A 282 -2.69 -31.00 -17.32
N GLU A 283 -3.83 -31.60 -16.98
CA GLU A 283 -4.31 -32.86 -17.58
C GLU A 283 -5.27 -32.71 -18.78
N ILE A 284 -5.66 -31.49 -19.14
CA ILE A 284 -6.58 -31.24 -20.26
C ILE A 284 -5.84 -30.35 -21.26
N SER A 285 -5.73 -30.80 -22.51
CA SER A 285 -5.32 -30.04 -23.70
C SER A 285 -5.20 -28.53 -23.47
N LYS A 286 -4.03 -27.88 -23.65
CA LYS A 286 -3.77 -26.44 -23.43
C LYS A 286 -5.02 -25.54 -23.43
N THR A 287 -5.68 -25.42 -22.27
CA THR A 287 -6.84 -24.55 -22.05
C THR A 287 -6.39 -23.22 -21.44
N TYR A 288 -7.30 -22.25 -21.45
CA TYR A 288 -7.04 -20.89 -20.98
C TYR A 288 -8.18 -20.39 -20.11
N LEU A 289 -7.86 -19.59 -19.10
CA LEU A 289 -8.83 -18.83 -18.32
C LEU A 289 -8.94 -17.42 -18.87
N LYS A 290 -10.17 -16.94 -19.08
CA LYS A 290 -10.42 -15.56 -19.49
C LYS A 290 -10.07 -14.61 -18.35
N GLY A 291 -9.30 -13.56 -18.65
CA GLY A 291 -9.02 -12.48 -17.71
C GLY A 291 -9.91 -11.25 -17.91
N ASP A 292 -9.61 -10.19 -17.17
CA ASP A 292 -10.35 -8.93 -17.17
C ASP A 292 -9.88 -7.95 -18.24
N ASN A 293 -8.63 -8.12 -18.71
CA ASN A 293 -8.01 -7.31 -19.75
C ASN A 293 -8.09 -5.80 -19.47
N ARG A 294 -7.59 -5.38 -18.30
CA ARG A 294 -7.61 -3.99 -17.85
C ARG A 294 -6.38 -3.66 -16.99
N GLY A 295 -6.17 -2.38 -16.74
CA GLY A 295 -5.27 -1.88 -15.68
C GLY A 295 -6.02 -1.60 -14.38
N PHE A 296 -5.28 -1.02 -13.42
CA PHE A 296 -5.82 -0.52 -12.16
C PHE A 296 -6.90 0.54 -12.39
N SER A 297 -8.02 0.42 -11.68
CA SER A 297 -9.13 1.35 -11.78
C SER A 297 -10.07 1.19 -10.58
N ASP A 298 -10.31 2.29 -9.87
CA ASP A 298 -11.27 2.38 -8.77
C ASP A 298 -12.72 2.17 -9.21
N THR A 299 -13.06 2.58 -10.43
CA THR A 299 -14.42 2.59 -11.00
C THR A 299 -14.74 1.39 -11.89
N SER A 300 -13.74 0.57 -12.28
CA SER A 300 -13.96 -0.59 -13.15
C SER A 300 -14.92 -1.62 -12.52
N SER A 301 -15.92 -2.03 -13.30
CA SER A 301 -16.84 -3.13 -13.01
C SER A 301 -16.34 -4.50 -13.47
N LYS A 302 -15.17 -4.58 -14.09
CA LYS A 302 -14.51 -5.86 -14.45
C LYS A 302 -13.56 -6.25 -13.33
N PHE A 303 -13.74 -7.40 -12.71
CA PHE A 303 -12.88 -7.93 -11.65
C PHE A 303 -13.01 -9.45 -11.56
N ARG A 304 -12.16 -10.11 -10.79
CA ARG A 304 -12.35 -11.51 -10.36
C ARG A 304 -13.22 -11.56 -9.11
N THR A 305 -12.84 -10.81 -8.08
CA THR A 305 -13.61 -10.67 -6.85
C THR A 305 -13.60 -9.21 -6.37
N GLN A 306 -14.64 -8.85 -5.62
CA GLN A 306 -14.78 -7.55 -4.97
C GLN A 306 -15.24 -7.75 -3.53
N ALA A 307 -14.58 -7.06 -2.59
CA ALA A 307 -14.99 -6.91 -1.21
C ALA A 307 -15.05 -5.40 -0.89
N MET A 308 -16.27 -4.88 -0.86
CA MET A 308 -16.54 -3.47 -0.58
C MET A 308 -17.09 -3.33 0.84
N VAL A 309 -16.33 -2.70 1.74
CA VAL A 309 -16.80 -2.39 3.09
C VAL A 309 -17.24 -0.93 3.14
N ASN A 310 -18.48 -0.70 3.55
CA ASN A 310 -18.98 0.64 3.87
C ASN A 310 -18.91 0.85 5.38
N THR A 311 -18.32 1.96 5.81
CA THR A 311 -18.18 2.34 7.22
C THR A 311 -18.80 3.69 7.48
N GLN A 312 -19.39 3.85 8.66
CA GLN A 312 -20.01 5.10 9.09
C GLN A 312 -19.78 5.27 10.60
N PHE A 313 -19.33 6.44 11.05
CA PHE A 313 -19.08 6.68 12.48
C PHE A 313 -20.35 7.02 13.29
N HIS A 314 -21.34 7.66 12.68
CA HIS A 314 -22.55 8.14 13.37
C HIS A 314 -23.79 7.98 12.48
N SER A 315 -24.97 7.86 13.09
CA SER A 315 -26.28 7.80 12.42
C SER A 315 -26.61 6.55 11.58
N PRO A 316 -26.55 5.32 12.13
CA PRO A 316 -25.80 4.87 13.30
C PRO A 316 -24.36 4.48 12.92
N THR A 317 -23.52 4.19 13.91
CA THR A 317 -22.20 3.59 13.66
C THR A 317 -22.36 2.24 12.95
N SER A 318 -21.74 2.05 11.77
CA SER A 318 -21.91 0.86 10.95
C SER A 318 -20.62 0.43 10.23
N ILE A 319 -20.51 -0.88 10.00
CA ILE A 319 -19.49 -1.53 9.16
C ILE A 319 -20.23 -2.63 8.40
N THR A 320 -20.33 -2.52 7.07
CA THR A 320 -21.14 -3.41 6.23
C THR A 320 -20.34 -3.89 5.03
N LEU A 321 -20.28 -5.20 4.82
CA LEU A 321 -19.60 -5.80 3.66
C LEU A 321 -20.60 -6.10 2.54
N PHE A 322 -20.25 -5.63 1.35
CA PHE A 322 -20.81 -6.04 0.07
C PHE A 322 -19.75 -6.81 -0.69
N LYS A 323 -20.15 -7.87 -1.39
CA LYS A 323 -19.20 -8.78 -2.03
C LYS A 323 -19.76 -9.31 -3.33
N ASP A 324 -18.87 -9.45 -4.31
CA ASP A 324 -19.22 -10.00 -5.62
C ASP A 324 -18.07 -10.85 -6.18
N VAL A 325 -18.44 -11.84 -7.00
CA VAL A 325 -17.52 -12.77 -7.66
C VAL A 325 -17.94 -12.89 -9.11
N SER A 326 -17.06 -12.48 -10.02
CA SER A 326 -17.35 -12.53 -11.45
C SER A 326 -17.30 -13.96 -11.98
N GLN A 327 -18.05 -14.20 -13.06
CA GLN A 327 -18.05 -15.47 -13.76
C GLN A 327 -16.64 -15.82 -14.29
N SER A 328 -16.19 -17.03 -13.99
CA SER A 328 -15.02 -17.64 -14.59
C SER A 328 -15.39 -18.28 -15.92
N VAL A 329 -14.50 -18.15 -16.91
CA VAL A 329 -14.70 -18.67 -18.26
C VAL A 329 -13.45 -19.44 -18.68
N ARG A 330 -13.63 -20.73 -19.01
CA ARG A 330 -12.56 -21.58 -19.55
C ARG A 330 -12.71 -21.70 -21.07
N CYS A 331 -11.61 -21.60 -21.78
CA CYS A 331 -11.54 -21.55 -23.23
C CYS A 331 -10.51 -22.54 -23.79
N SER A 332 -10.73 -23.05 -25.01
CA SER A 332 -9.80 -23.99 -25.68
C SER A 332 -8.73 -23.30 -26.52
N ASP A 333 -8.80 -21.98 -26.68
CA ASP A 333 -7.86 -21.18 -27.47
C ASP A 333 -7.38 -19.93 -26.70
N PRO A 334 -6.17 -19.44 -26.96
CA PRO A 334 -5.59 -18.31 -26.22
C PRO A 334 -6.33 -16.99 -26.43
N ASN A 335 -7.18 -16.88 -27.45
CA ASN A 335 -7.99 -15.69 -27.68
C ASN A 335 -9.38 -15.78 -27.05
N CYS A 336 -9.71 -16.92 -26.43
CA CYS A 336 -10.99 -17.23 -25.82
C CYS A 336 -12.18 -17.03 -26.77
N LYS A 337 -11.99 -17.44 -28.05
CA LYS A 337 -13.05 -17.45 -29.07
C LYS A 337 -13.97 -18.68 -28.89
N LYS A 338 -13.42 -19.79 -28.41
CA LYS A 338 -14.11 -21.06 -28.17
C LYS A 338 -14.21 -21.31 -26.67
N ILE A 339 -15.39 -21.05 -26.11
CA ILE A 339 -15.69 -21.26 -24.70
C ILE A 339 -15.99 -22.74 -24.46
N ILE A 340 -15.34 -23.31 -23.46
CA ILE A 340 -15.57 -24.68 -23.01
C ILE A 340 -16.63 -24.68 -21.90
N GLU A 341 -16.48 -23.80 -20.92
CA GLU A 341 -17.30 -23.82 -19.71
C GLU A 341 -17.36 -22.44 -19.04
N ARG A 342 -18.47 -22.18 -18.33
CA ARG A 342 -18.70 -20.97 -17.54
C ARG A 342 -19.25 -21.34 -16.18
N LYS A 343 -18.62 -20.86 -15.11
CA LYS A 343 -19.08 -21.07 -13.73
C LYS A 343 -18.75 -19.85 -12.88
N THR A 344 -19.54 -19.62 -11.84
CA THR A 344 -19.29 -18.55 -10.85
C THR A 344 -19.03 -19.22 -9.50
N ALA A 345 -17.92 -18.84 -8.85
CA ALA A 345 -17.63 -19.35 -7.51
C ALA A 345 -18.52 -18.66 -6.48
N SER A 346 -18.78 -19.35 -5.37
CA SER A 346 -19.49 -18.77 -4.24
C SER A 346 -18.70 -17.62 -3.60
N SER A 347 -19.38 -16.54 -3.23
CA SER A 347 -18.80 -15.45 -2.43
C SER A 347 -18.74 -15.76 -0.92
N SER A 348 -19.11 -16.97 -0.49
CA SER A 348 -19.08 -17.39 0.93
C SER A 348 -17.68 -17.38 1.56
N GLY A 349 -16.62 -17.44 0.73
CA GLY A 349 -15.23 -17.29 1.16
C GLY A 349 -14.82 -15.87 1.53
N ILE A 350 -15.64 -14.86 1.24
CA ILE A 350 -15.39 -13.45 1.58
C ILE A 350 -16.18 -13.11 2.85
N LYS A 351 -15.48 -12.81 3.94
CA LYS A 351 -16.07 -12.65 5.28
C LYS A 351 -15.57 -11.37 5.95
N LEU A 352 -16.47 -10.74 6.70
CA LEU A 352 -16.19 -9.57 7.54
C LEU A 352 -16.20 -10.00 9.01
N HIS A 353 -15.17 -9.59 9.75
CA HIS A 353 -15.04 -9.75 11.19
C HIS A 353 -14.92 -8.36 11.81
N ILE A 354 -15.81 -8.01 12.73
CA ILE A 354 -15.82 -6.71 13.40
C ILE A 354 -15.22 -6.88 14.79
N THR A 355 -14.07 -6.24 15.04
CA THR A 355 -13.41 -6.22 16.34
C THR A 355 -13.92 -5.07 17.19
N SER A 356 -14.14 -3.89 16.60
CA SER A 356 -14.69 -2.72 17.30
C SER A 356 -15.60 -1.90 16.40
N LYS A 357 -16.66 -1.35 16.99
CA LYS A 357 -17.64 -0.49 16.32
C LYS A 357 -18.09 0.62 17.28
N LYS A 358 -17.30 1.67 17.39
CA LYS A 358 -17.54 2.87 18.22
C LYS A 358 -17.63 4.13 17.35
N SER A 359 -18.17 5.21 17.91
CA SER A 359 -18.37 6.49 17.20
C SER A 359 -17.10 7.26 16.85
N ASP A 360 -15.98 6.86 17.44
CA ASP A 360 -14.65 7.44 17.30
C ASP A 360 -13.60 6.42 16.84
N TYR A 361 -13.92 5.13 16.90
CA TYR A 361 -13.01 4.04 16.53
C TYR A 361 -13.74 2.85 15.89
N LEU A 362 -13.32 2.49 14.68
CA LEU A 362 -13.79 1.31 13.95
C LEU A 362 -12.61 0.36 13.71
N HIS A 363 -12.82 -0.94 13.92
CA HIS A 363 -11.80 -1.96 13.69
C HIS A 363 -12.43 -3.21 13.11
N TRP A 364 -11.97 -3.61 11.93
CA TRP A 364 -12.49 -4.80 11.26
C TRP A 364 -11.41 -5.50 10.44
N THR A 365 -11.67 -6.77 10.15
CA THR A 365 -10.87 -7.61 9.27
C THR A 365 -11.75 -8.18 8.18
N VAL A 366 -11.27 -8.19 6.95
CA VAL A 366 -11.85 -8.99 5.86
C VAL A 366 -10.93 -10.15 5.55
N THR A 367 -11.51 -11.35 5.44
CA THR A 367 -10.83 -12.53 4.91
C THR A 367 -11.46 -12.94 3.59
N HIS A 368 -10.64 -13.44 2.68
CA HIS A 368 -11.04 -13.86 1.35
C HIS A 368 -10.36 -15.17 1.00
N ALA A 369 -11.16 -16.15 0.56
CA ALA A 369 -10.69 -17.42 0.03
C ALA A 369 -11.67 -17.91 -1.06
N VAL A 370 -11.48 -17.46 -2.31
CA VAL A 370 -12.39 -17.79 -3.42
C VAL A 370 -11.63 -18.54 -4.50
N GLY A 371 -12.10 -19.77 -4.80
CA GLY A 371 -11.51 -20.67 -5.79
C GLY A 371 -11.97 -20.45 -7.22
N ILE A 372 -11.22 -21.00 -8.17
CA ILE A 372 -11.68 -21.12 -9.56
C ILE A 372 -12.73 -22.26 -9.62
N PRO A 373 -13.96 -22.01 -10.10
CA PRO A 373 -15.10 -22.92 -9.89
C PRO A 373 -15.15 -24.14 -10.84
N PHE A 374 -14.03 -24.55 -11.43
CA PHE A 374 -13.96 -25.66 -12.40
C PHE A 374 -13.52 -27.00 -11.78
N GLY A 375 -13.19 -27.03 -10.49
CA GLY A 375 -12.84 -28.25 -9.75
C GLY A 375 -12.13 -27.92 -8.44
N SER A 376 -12.08 -28.89 -7.52
CA SER A 376 -11.45 -28.71 -6.19
C SER A 376 -9.92 -28.58 -6.24
N TYR A 377 -9.28 -29.07 -7.30
CA TYR A 377 -7.83 -28.97 -7.51
C TYR A 377 -7.36 -27.54 -7.81
N TYR A 378 -8.24 -26.69 -8.33
CA TYR A 378 -7.85 -25.33 -8.70
C TYR A 378 -7.50 -24.50 -7.47
N PRO A 379 -6.46 -23.65 -7.57
CA PRO A 379 -6.09 -22.77 -6.47
C PRO A 379 -7.16 -21.71 -6.20
N LYS A 380 -7.07 -21.10 -5.03
CA LYS A 380 -7.89 -19.98 -4.60
C LYS A 380 -7.10 -18.69 -4.70
N ILE A 381 -7.81 -17.58 -4.80
CA ILE A 381 -7.27 -16.28 -4.45
C ILE A 381 -7.51 -16.10 -2.96
N ASP A 382 -6.45 -15.99 -2.19
CA ASP A 382 -6.46 -15.81 -0.75
C ASP A 382 -5.88 -14.43 -0.39
N TYR A 383 -6.64 -13.67 0.39
CA TYR A 383 -6.13 -12.45 1.01
C TYR A 383 -6.85 -12.16 2.33
N SER A 384 -6.21 -11.37 3.17
CA SER A 384 -6.84 -10.77 4.34
C SER A 384 -6.32 -9.35 4.53
N TYR A 385 -7.17 -8.47 5.04
CA TYR A 385 -6.74 -7.16 5.50
C TYR A 385 -7.46 -6.76 6.77
N ASN A 386 -6.76 -6.02 7.61
CA ASN A 386 -7.24 -5.41 8.84
C ASN A 386 -7.24 -3.88 8.66
N VAL A 387 -8.26 -3.21 9.19
CA VAL A 387 -8.34 -1.74 9.20
C VAL A 387 -8.65 -1.28 10.61
N MET A 388 -7.78 -0.44 11.17
CA MET A 388 -8.03 0.38 12.35
C MET A 388 -8.26 1.81 11.89
N LEU A 389 -9.42 2.38 12.23
CA LEU A 389 -9.88 3.66 11.70
C LEU A 389 -10.36 4.58 12.82
N THR A 390 -9.78 5.78 12.89
CA THR A 390 -10.31 6.92 13.64
C THR A 390 -10.87 7.96 12.69
N LYS A 391 -11.28 9.13 13.21
CA LYS A 391 -11.72 10.24 12.37
C LYS A 391 -10.58 10.81 11.52
N SER A 392 -9.36 10.86 12.07
CA SER A 392 -8.19 11.49 11.47
C SER A 392 -7.19 10.53 10.84
N MET A 393 -7.17 9.25 11.24
CA MET A 393 -6.15 8.30 10.77
C MET A 393 -6.74 6.94 10.43
N ALA A 394 -6.10 6.25 9.48
CA ALA A 394 -6.34 4.84 9.20
C ALA A 394 -5.03 4.06 9.13
N SER A 395 -4.95 2.94 9.84
CA SER A 395 -3.88 1.96 9.72
C SER A 395 -4.46 0.70 9.07
N ILE A 396 -3.97 0.38 7.88
CA ILE A 396 -4.46 -0.73 7.06
C ILE A 396 -3.32 -1.69 6.83
N SER A 397 -3.45 -2.95 7.26
CA SER A 397 -2.46 -3.99 7.01
C SER A 397 -3.11 -5.20 6.36
N GLY A 398 -2.35 -5.97 5.59
CA GLY A 398 -2.88 -7.15 4.92
C GLY A 398 -1.82 -8.11 4.43
N LYS A 399 -2.31 -9.27 3.98
CA LYS A 399 -1.52 -10.35 3.40
C LYS A 399 -2.29 -10.94 2.22
N HIS A 400 -1.64 -11.20 1.09
CA HIS A 400 -2.31 -11.78 -0.08
C HIS A 400 -1.36 -12.63 -0.94
N ASP A 401 -1.94 -13.51 -1.75
CA ASP A 401 -1.21 -14.25 -2.79
C ASP A 401 -0.59 -13.29 -3.81
N LYS A 402 0.59 -13.62 -4.35
CA LYS A 402 1.28 -12.78 -5.34
C LYS A 402 0.68 -12.86 -6.76
N ALA A 403 -0.57 -13.31 -6.88
CA ALA A 403 -1.40 -13.27 -8.08
C ALA A 403 -2.89 -13.34 -7.70
N PRO A 404 -3.81 -12.74 -8.46
CA PRO A 404 -3.59 -11.93 -9.67
C PRO A 404 -3.21 -10.48 -9.28
N ASN A 405 -3.70 -9.44 -9.98
CA ASN A 405 -3.53 -8.08 -9.47
C ASN A 405 -4.48 -7.82 -8.30
N HIS A 406 -4.00 -7.07 -7.31
CA HIS A 406 -4.78 -6.62 -6.16
C HIS A 406 -4.84 -5.09 -6.16
N GLU A 407 -5.99 -4.53 -5.86
CA GLU A 407 -6.17 -3.08 -5.77
C GLU A 407 -7.13 -2.74 -4.64
N PHE A 408 -6.80 -1.69 -3.88
CA PHE A 408 -7.60 -1.25 -2.75
C PHE A 408 -7.71 0.27 -2.75
N TYR A 409 -8.95 0.75 -2.74
CA TYR A 409 -9.26 2.18 -2.79
C TYR A 409 -10.13 2.61 -1.61
N LEU A 410 -9.90 3.83 -1.15
CA LEU A 410 -10.77 4.57 -0.25
C LEU A 410 -11.52 5.63 -1.06
N SER A 411 -12.84 5.69 -0.91
CA SER A 411 -13.70 6.74 -1.51
C SER A 411 -14.86 7.05 -0.55
N ALA A 412 -15.62 8.11 -0.79
CA ALA A 412 -16.95 8.27 -0.21
C ALA A 412 -17.97 7.91 -1.28
N PRO A 413 -19.19 7.54 -0.88
CA PRO A 413 -20.25 7.20 -1.82
C PRO A 413 -20.50 8.26 -2.92
N SER A 414 -20.23 9.54 -2.65
CA SER A 414 -20.42 10.67 -3.56
C SER A 414 -19.13 11.28 -4.11
N ALA A 415 -17.96 10.75 -3.75
CA ALA A 415 -16.69 11.37 -4.13
C ALA A 415 -16.38 11.18 -5.60
N SER A 416 -16.00 12.27 -6.28
CA SER A 416 -15.43 12.23 -7.63
C SER A 416 -14.00 11.67 -7.67
N LYS A 417 -13.33 11.56 -6.52
CA LYS A 417 -11.96 11.06 -6.38
C LYS A 417 -11.87 9.94 -5.35
N SER A 418 -10.97 8.99 -5.59
CA SER A 418 -10.58 7.96 -4.63
C SER A 418 -9.11 8.12 -4.25
N THR A 419 -8.78 7.70 -3.04
CA THR A 419 -7.40 7.52 -2.58
C THR A 419 -7.00 6.08 -2.83
N THR A 420 -5.86 5.87 -3.49
CA THR A 420 -5.27 4.53 -3.63
C THR A 420 -4.61 4.13 -2.32
N ILE A 421 -5.11 3.09 -1.67
CA ILE A 421 -4.52 2.52 -0.44
C ILE A 421 -3.38 1.58 -0.81
N TYR A 422 -3.63 0.68 -1.76
CA TYR A 422 -2.69 -0.38 -2.10
C TYR A 422 -2.90 -0.88 -3.54
N ARG A 423 -1.80 -1.23 -4.19
CA ARG A 423 -1.78 -1.92 -5.48
C ARG A 423 -0.69 -2.98 -5.48
N TYR A 424 -1.00 -4.10 -6.11
CA TYR A 424 -0.03 -5.13 -6.46
C TYR A 424 -0.28 -5.59 -7.88
N ALA A 425 0.78 -5.63 -8.68
CA ALA A 425 0.74 -6.01 -10.09
C ALA A 425 1.57 -7.28 -10.32
N VAL A 426 0.98 -8.25 -11.02
CA VAL A 426 1.80 -9.25 -11.72
C VAL A 426 2.55 -8.58 -12.87
N LYS A 427 3.80 -8.97 -13.06
CA LYS A 427 4.74 -8.52 -14.10
C LYS A 427 4.66 -9.37 -15.36
N SER A 428 4.26 -10.64 -15.23
CA SER A 428 4.18 -11.60 -16.33
C SER A 428 2.94 -12.50 -16.24
N LYS A 429 2.70 -13.34 -17.26
CA LYS A 429 1.69 -14.39 -17.18
C LYS A 429 2.15 -15.56 -16.30
N ASP A 430 3.45 -15.76 -16.18
CA ASP A 430 4.05 -16.84 -15.39
C ASP A 430 3.89 -16.57 -13.89
N ASP A 431 3.71 -15.31 -13.48
CA ASP A 431 3.44 -14.94 -12.10
C ASP A 431 2.15 -15.58 -11.54
N PHE A 432 1.26 -16.11 -12.39
CA PHE A 432 0.08 -16.86 -11.93
C PHE A 432 0.44 -18.17 -11.22
N TRP A 433 1.70 -18.62 -11.27
CA TRP A 433 2.23 -19.65 -10.37
C TRP A 433 2.17 -19.23 -8.90
N ASN A 434 2.16 -17.93 -8.60
CA ASN A 434 2.03 -17.43 -7.24
C ASN A 434 0.63 -17.60 -6.63
N LEU A 435 -0.34 -18.12 -7.40
CA LEU A 435 -1.67 -18.45 -6.88
C LEU A 435 -1.69 -19.80 -6.16
N TRP A 436 -0.66 -20.64 -6.33
CA TRP A 436 -0.62 -21.94 -5.68
C TRP A 436 -0.34 -21.82 -4.19
N PHE A 437 -1.00 -22.66 -3.39
CA PHE A 437 -0.94 -22.63 -1.92
C PHE A 437 0.45 -22.78 -1.29
N PHE A 438 1.45 -23.21 -2.06
CA PHE A 438 2.83 -23.34 -1.61
C PHE A 438 3.67 -22.07 -1.87
N ALA A 439 3.19 -21.17 -2.72
CA ALA A 439 3.87 -19.92 -3.03
C ALA A 439 3.74 -18.96 -1.84
N PRO A 440 4.84 -18.32 -1.42
CA PRO A 440 4.78 -17.33 -0.36
C PRO A 440 3.92 -16.13 -0.72
N LYS A 441 3.33 -15.55 0.33
CA LYS A 441 2.45 -14.39 0.21
C LYS A 441 3.21 -13.08 0.41
N LYS A 442 2.60 -11.98 -0.02
CA LYS A 442 3.06 -10.62 0.27
C LYS A 442 2.31 -10.04 1.45
N SER A 443 3.04 -9.48 2.40
CA SER A 443 2.49 -8.67 3.49
C SER A 443 2.63 -7.19 3.14
N TRP A 444 1.66 -6.38 3.53
CA TRP A 444 1.67 -4.94 3.27
C TRP A 444 0.98 -4.17 4.37
N LYS A 445 1.39 -2.91 4.56
CA LYS A 445 0.73 -1.94 5.42
C LYS A 445 0.74 -0.57 4.76
N THR A 446 -0.38 0.14 4.86
CA THR A 446 -0.55 1.52 4.44
C THR A 446 -1.16 2.31 5.58
N GLU A 447 -0.55 3.45 5.90
CA GLU A 447 -1.06 4.40 6.86
C GLU A 447 -1.55 5.68 6.15
N LEU A 448 -2.75 6.14 6.52
CA LEU A 448 -3.37 7.35 5.98
C LEU A 448 -3.53 8.36 7.13
N PHE A 449 -2.95 9.55 6.96
CA PHE A 449 -2.89 10.60 7.98
C PHE A 449 -3.58 11.90 7.55
#